data_AF-A0A7S2E354-F1
#
_entry.id   AF-A0A7S2E354-F1
#
_cell.length_a   1.000
_cell.length_b   1.000
_cell.length_c   1.000
_cell.angle_alpha   90.00
_cell.angle_beta   90.00
_cell.angle_gamma   90.00
#
_symmetry.space_group_name_H-M   'P 1'
#
loop_
_entity.id
_entity.type
_entity.pdbx_description
1 polymer ?
#
loop_
_entity_poly.entity_id
_entity_poly.type
_entity_poly.pdbx_seq_one_letter_code
_entity_poly.pdbx_strand_id
1 'polypeptide(L)'
;VITKIDIMDQGTDASKMLRGEDIPLRLGYVGVKMRSQQDIVNSKPVKEALLEEKAWFENHRQYSKLPPGLVGTPVLIDKLTQILFKHIRRFLPDIKKEINEKRRSVQDRLDELGVGVPLEDADRFQVMWTMVTDYCEMFKNTIRGKYDRKLQRYMCNVPRQESSLAGGARVRGIMNDFLSDFMDTSITAEMSDEDIDRAIRVHEGDSLPGFPSPDTFEFLALPHLQKIAIPSVECVHNVAAALDLLAQRMAHAVFRRFPKMAEACLGMTQNIIQSEKDATRCIVEQQVACYTGYLFTNDPMYLTE
;
A
#
# COMPACT_ATOMS: atom_id res chain seq x y z
N VAL A 1 -31.40 -41.60 -9.86
CA VAL A 1 -32.63 -42.23 -9.30
C VAL A 1 -33.41 -42.77 -10.47
N ILE A 2 -33.91 -44.00 -10.36
CA ILE A 2 -34.73 -44.64 -11.41
C ILE A 2 -36.16 -44.72 -10.87
N THR A 3 -37.09 -44.12 -11.60
CA THR A 3 -38.53 -44.11 -11.28
C THR A 3 -39.27 -44.96 -12.31
N LYS A 4 -40.57 -45.19 -12.10
CA LYS A 4 -41.44 -45.91 -13.05
C LYS A 4 -40.97 -47.34 -13.35
N ILE A 5 -40.34 -47.98 -12.37
CA ILE A 5 -39.82 -49.36 -12.47
C ILE A 5 -40.96 -50.38 -12.57
N ASP A 6 -42.16 -49.97 -12.16
CA ASP A 6 -43.41 -50.72 -12.20
C ASP A 6 -44.03 -50.87 -13.59
N ILE A 7 -43.69 -50.00 -14.55
CA ILE A 7 -44.27 -49.99 -15.92
C ILE A 7 -43.25 -50.34 -17.01
N MET A 8 -42.17 -51.06 -16.67
CA MET A 8 -41.22 -51.56 -17.66
C MET A 8 -41.81 -52.71 -18.48
N ASP A 9 -41.44 -52.79 -19.77
CA ASP A 9 -41.89 -53.83 -20.68
C ASP A 9 -41.47 -55.22 -20.21
N GLN A 10 -42.36 -56.19 -20.36
CA GLN A 10 -42.10 -57.58 -19.99
C GLN A 10 -40.86 -58.13 -20.70
N GLY A 11 -39.83 -58.45 -19.92
CA GLY A 11 -38.55 -58.95 -20.43
C GLY A 11 -37.40 -57.93 -20.31
N THR A 12 -37.69 -56.68 -19.96
CA THR A 12 -36.69 -55.65 -19.63
C THR A 12 -36.62 -55.38 -18.13
N ASP A 13 -35.42 -55.24 -17.59
CA ASP A 13 -35.19 -54.99 -16.18
C ASP A 13 -34.09 -53.92 -15.97
N ALA A 14 -34.28 -53.06 -14.97
CA ALA A 14 -33.27 -52.05 -14.62
C ALA A 14 -32.21 -52.62 -13.66
N SER A 15 -32.09 -53.94 -13.49
CA SER A 15 -31.24 -54.52 -12.45
C SER A 15 -29.75 -54.26 -12.72
N LYS A 16 -29.31 -54.31 -13.98
CA LYS A 16 -27.92 -53.98 -14.39
C LYS A 16 -27.59 -52.51 -14.13
N MET A 17 -28.51 -51.62 -14.47
CA MET A 17 -28.39 -50.19 -14.21
C MET A 17 -28.39 -49.86 -12.71
N LEU A 18 -29.22 -50.55 -11.90
CA LEU A 18 -29.24 -50.39 -10.44
C LEU A 18 -27.94 -50.86 -9.78
N ARG A 19 -27.30 -51.91 -10.32
CA ARG A 19 -25.96 -52.36 -9.89
C ARG A 19 -24.82 -51.48 -10.39
N GLY A 20 -25.09 -50.55 -11.30
CA GLY A 20 -24.07 -49.68 -11.91
C GLY A 20 -23.18 -50.39 -12.92
N GLU A 21 -23.63 -51.53 -13.47
CA GLU A 21 -22.90 -52.32 -14.48
C GLU A 21 -22.98 -51.67 -15.88
N ASP A 22 -24.08 -50.98 -16.19
CA ASP A 22 -24.26 -50.30 -17.48
C ASP A 22 -23.56 -48.93 -17.53
N ILE A 23 -23.85 -48.06 -16.56
CA ILE A 23 -23.25 -46.72 -16.44
C ILE A 23 -22.80 -46.53 -14.99
N PRO A 24 -21.49 -46.50 -14.69
CA PRO A 24 -21.03 -46.35 -13.32
C PRO A 24 -21.16 -44.89 -12.84
N LEU A 25 -22.01 -44.64 -11.84
CA LEU A 25 -22.13 -43.35 -11.15
C LEU A 25 -21.47 -43.36 -9.77
N ARG A 26 -20.78 -42.26 -9.41
CA ARG A 26 -20.10 -42.10 -8.11
C ARG A 26 -21.01 -42.28 -6.88
N LEU A 27 -22.30 -41.94 -7.00
CA LEU A 27 -23.28 -42.05 -5.91
C LEU A 27 -24.23 -43.26 -6.10
N GLY A 28 -24.03 -44.03 -7.17
CA GLY A 28 -24.88 -45.16 -7.55
C GLY A 28 -26.30 -44.76 -7.98
N TYR A 29 -27.12 -45.78 -8.21
CA TYR A 29 -28.55 -45.63 -8.49
C TYR A 29 -29.39 -46.09 -7.29
N VAL A 30 -30.60 -45.56 -7.24
CA VAL A 30 -31.65 -46.01 -6.33
C VAL A 30 -32.93 -46.11 -7.13
N GLY A 31 -33.58 -47.26 -7.05
CA GLY A 31 -34.87 -47.50 -7.67
C GLY A 31 -36.02 -47.19 -6.72
N VAL A 32 -37.03 -46.47 -7.19
CA VAL A 32 -38.22 -46.13 -6.40
C VAL A 32 -39.50 -46.41 -7.18
N LYS A 33 -40.51 -46.88 -6.46
CA LYS A 33 -41.89 -47.01 -6.97
C LYS A 33 -42.71 -45.84 -6.43
N MET A 34 -43.36 -45.13 -7.33
CA MET A 34 -44.20 -43.98 -6.98
C MET A 34 -45.68 -44.35 -7.09
N ARG A 35 -46.56 -43.46 -6.61
CA ARG A 35 -48.00 -43.58 -6.82
C ARG A 35 -48.33 -43.51 -8.32
N SER A 36 -49.22 -44.38 -8.79
CA SER A 36 -49.75 -44.32 -10.15
C SER A 36 -50.74 -43.16 -10.30
N GLN A 37 -51.11 -42.83 -11.55
CA GLN A 37 -52.12 -41.79 -11.80
C GLN A 37 -53.46 -42.14 -11.14
N GLN A 38 -53.82 -43.42 -11.08
CA GLN A 38 -55.04 -43.89 -10.45
C GLN A 38 -54.97 -43.79 -8.92
N ASP A 39 -53.81 -44.09 -8.31
CA ASP A 39 -53.60 -43.90 -6.86
C ASP A 39 -53.69 -42.43 -6.44
N ILE A 40 -53.32 -41.51 -7.34
CA ILE A 40 -53.45 -40.07 -7.12
C ILE A 40 -54.93 -39.67 -7.15
N VAL A 41 -55.70 -40.15 -8.14
CA VAL A 41 -57.15 -39.91 -8.22
C VAL A 41 -57.87 -40.47 -6.99
N ASN A 42 -57.46 -41.65 -6.53
CA ASN A 42 -58.00 -42.30 -5.33
C ASN A 42 -57.48 -41.72 -4.01
N SER A 43 -56.67 -40.65 -4.04
CA SER A 43 -56.09 -39.98 -2.86
C SER A 43 -55.37 -40.93 -1.89
N LYS A 44 -54.64 -41.92 -2.42
CA LYS A 44 -53.94 -42.92 -1.60
C LYS A 44 -52.94 -42.26 -0.64
N PRO A 45 -52.99 -42.59 0.68
CA PRO A 45 -52.07 -42.00 1.65
C PRO A 45 -50.63 -42.50 1.44
N VAL A 46 -49.66 -41.62 1.73
CA VAL A 46 -48.24 -41.87 1.50
C VAL A 46 -47.73 -43.08 2.29
N LYS A 47 -48.23 -43.29 3.52
CA LYS A 47 -47.84 -44.44 4.35
C LYS A 47 -48.19 -45.78 3.70
N GLU A 48 -49.36 -45.88 3.08
CA GLU A 48 -49.78 -47.09 2.37
C GLU A 48 -48.97 -47.30 1.09
N ALA A 49 -48.66 -46.22 0.35
CA ALA A 49 -47.82 -46.30 -0.83
C ALA A 49 -46.41 -46.82 -0.52
N LEU A 50 -45.81 -46.44 0.63
CA LEU A 50 -44.52 -46.95 1.07
C LEU A 50 -44.55 -48.43 1.47
N LEU A 51 -45.64 -48.87 2.12
CA LEU A 51 -45.83 -50.30 2.45
C LEU A 51 -45.98 -51.14 1.18
N GLU A 52 -46.75 -50.64 0.22
CA GLU A 52 -46.91 -51.31 -1.08
C GLU A 52 -45.61 -51.31 -1.89
N GLU A 53 -44.84 -50.22 -1.87
CA GLU A 53 -43.51 -50.17 -2.47
C GLU A 53 -42.62 -51.27 -1.89
N LYS A 54 -42.57 -51.39 -0.56
CA LYS A 54 -41.77 -52.42 0.11
C LYS A 54 -42.23 -53.83 -0.26
N ALA A 55 -43.53 -54.10 -0.20
CA ALA A 55 -44.09 -55.41 -0.58
C ALA A 55 -43.86 -55.73 -2.06
N TRP A 56 -43.90 -54.72 -2.94
CA TRP A 56 -43.64 -54.90 -4.36
C TRP A 56 -42.18 -55.28 -4.62
N PHE A 57 -41.22 -54.59 -4.00
CA PHE A 57 -39.80 -54.92 -4.14
C PHE A 57 -39.44 -56.29 -3.54
N GLU A 58 -40.07 -56.69 -2.43
CA GLU A 58 -39.85 -58.00 -1.79
C GLU A 58 -40.38 -59.16 -2.63
N ASN A 59 -41.55 -58.99 -3.28
CA ASN A 59 -42.20 -60.04 -4.06
C ASN A 59 -41.75 -60.10 -5.53
N HIS A 60 -41.00 -59.10 -6.02
CA HIS A 60 -40.63 -59.04 -7.43
C HIS A 60 -39.48 -60.01 -7.78
N ARG A 61 -39.69 -60.85 -8.81
CA ARG A 61 -38.78 -61.96 -9.22
C ARG A 61 -37.31 -61.55 -9.44
N GLN A 62 -37.07 -60.32 -9.93
CA GLN A 62 -35.74 -59.79 -10.23
C GLN A 62 -35.20 -58.81 -9.17
N TYR A 63 -36.04 -57.89 -8.70
CA TYR A 63 -35.62 -56.85 -7.73
C TYR A 63 -35.51 -57.34 -6.29
N SER A 64 -36.17 -58.45 -5.92
CA SER A 64 -36.02 -59.10 -4.60
C SER A 64 -34.61 -59.66 -4.37
N LYS A 65 -33.89 -59.98 -5.46
CA LYS A 65 -32.49 -60.47 -5.42
C LYS A 65 -31.47 -59.33 -5.33
N LEU A 66 -31.90 -58.07 -5.42
CA LEU A 66 -30.99 -56.94 -5.31
C LEU A 66 -30.60 -56.70 -3.84
N PRO A 67 -29.38 -56.19 -3.58
CA PRO A 67 -28.97 -55.79 -2.25
C PRO A 67 -29.98 -54.83 -1.60
N PRO A 68 -30.26 -54.97 -0.29
CA PRO A 68 -31.27 -54.18 0.44
C PRO A 68 -30.96 -52.66 0.55
N GLY A 69 -29.92 -52.15 -0.13
CA GLY A 69 -29.51 -50.76 -0.17
C GLY A 69 -29.61 -50.07 -1.55
N LEU A 70 -30.26 -50.71 -2.54
CA LEU A 70 -30.41 -50.17 -3.91
C LEU A 70 -31.85 -49.80 -4.29
N VAL A 71 -32.83 -50.21 -3.50
CA VAL A 71 -34.26 -50.04 -3.82
C VAL A 71 -35.05 -49.48 -2.64
N GLY A 72 -36.11 -48.74 -2.96
CA GLY A 72 -37.07 -48.20 -2.01
C GLY A 72 -36.83 -46.73 -1.66
N THR A 73 -37.93 -46.01 -1.44
CA THR A 73 -37.94 -44.61 -1.01
C THR A 73 -37.21 -44.37 0.32
N PRO A 74 -37.31 -45.23 1.36
CA PRO A 74 -36.57 -45.02 2.62
C PRO A 74 -35.05 -45.00 2.43
N VAL A 75 -34.52 -45.87 1.56
CA VAL A 75 -33.10 -45.93 1.23
C VAL A 75 -32.65 -44.69 0.47
N LEU A 76 -33.49 -44.17 -0.43
CA LEU A 76 -33.23 -42.91 -1.12
C LEU A 76 -33.14 -41.74 -0.13
N ILE A 77 -34.06 -41.67 0.84
CA ILE A 77 -34.07 -40.62 1.86
C ILE A 77 -32.79 -40.66 2.70
N ASP A 78 -32.39 -41.83 3.20
CA ASP A 78 -31.17 -41.97 4.00
C ASP A 78 -29.91 -41.58 3.18
N LYS A 79 -29.81 -42.06 1.93
CA LYS A 79 -28.71 -41.67 1.03
C LYS A 79 -28.66 -40.16 0.79
N LEU A 80 -29.78 -39.52 0.46
CA LEU A 80 -29.82 -38.07 0.22
C LEU A 80 -29.48 -37.29 1.49
N THR A 81 -29.98 -37.73 2.64
CA THR A 81 -29.70 -37.11 3.95
C THR A 81 -28.21 -37.20 4.28
N GLN A 82 -27.59 -38.37 4.11
CA GLN A 82 -26.16 -38.55 4.33
C GLN A 82 -25.30 -37.75 3.34
N ILE A 83 -25.69 -37.71 2.06
CA ILE A 83 -24.99 -36.92 1.04
C ILE A 83 -25.04 -35.44 1.41
N LEU A 84 -26.23 -34.92 1.74
CA LEU A 84 -26.40 -33.53 2.15
C LEU A 84 -25.60 -33.21 3.41
N PHE A 85 -25.64 -34.08 4.43
CA PHE A 85 -24.88 -33.89 5.66
C PHE A 85 -23.37 -33.87 5.41
N LYS A 86 -22.85 -34.81 4.61
CA LYS A 86 -21.44 -34.83 4.21
C LYS A 86 -21.06 -33.58 3.41
N HIS A 87 -21.94 -33.13 2.53
CA HIS A 87 -21.74 -31.91 1.74
C HIS A 87 -21.66 -30.68 2.65
N ILE A 88 -22.64 -30.46 3.52
CA ILE A 88 -22.65 -29.35 4.49
C ILE A 88 -21.38 -29.41 5.35
N ARG A 89 -21.04 -30.57 5.93
CA ARG A 89 -19.85 -30.73 6.77
C ARG A 89 -18.54 -30.43 6.03
N ARG A 90 -18.47 -30.73 4.73
CA ARG A 90 -17.30 -30.43 3.89
C ARG A 90 -17.15 -28.93 3.62
N PHE A 91 -18.25 -28.22 3.35
CA PHE A 91 -18.21 -26.80 2.99
C PHE A 91 -18.30 -25.84 4.18
N LEU A 92 -18.76 -26.29 5.35
CA LEU A 92 -18.87 -25.46 6.55
C LEU A 92 -17.54 -24.81 6.99
N PRO A 93 -16.38 -25.50 6.97
CA PRO A 93 -15.09 -24.87 7.29
C PRO A 93 -14.72 -23.76 6.32
N ASP A 94 -14.99 -23.94 5.02
CA ASP A 94 -14.71 -22.95 3.99
C ASP A 94 -15.60 -21.72 4.14
N ILE A 95 -16.89 -21.92 4.39
CA ILE A 95 -17.83 -20.83 4.71
C ILE A 95 -17.37 -20.06 5.96
N LYS A 96 -16.95 -20.76 7.01
CA LYS A 96 -16.41 -20.14 8.23
C LYS A 96 -15.14 -19.34 7.93
N LYS A 97 -14.26 -19.84 7.07
CA LYS A 97 -13.04 -19.13 6.64
C LYS A 97 -13.40 -17.85 5.89
N GLU A 98 -14.29 -17.94 4.91
CA GLU A 98 -14.73 -16.80 4.10
C GLU A 98 -15.40 -15.71 4.96
N ILE A 99 -16.26 -16.10 5.90
CA ILE A 99 -16.88 -15.15 6.86
C ILE A 99 -15.80 -14.45 7.70
N ASN A 100 -14.80 -15.18 8.18
CA ASN A 100 -13.72 -14.59 8.97
C ASN A 100 -12.81 -13.66 8.16
N GLU A 101 -12.60 -13.96 6.87
CA GLU A 101 -11.86 -13.10 5.95
C GLU A 101 -12.65 -11.82 5.65
N LYS A 102 -13.94 -11.93 5.31
CA LYS A 102 -14.83 -10.78 5.11
C LYS A 102 -14.93 -9.92 6.37
N ARG A 103 -15.07 -10.54 7.54
CA ARG A 103 -15.08 -9.84 8.83
C ARG A 103 -13.80 -9.06 9.06
N ARG A 104 -12.63 -9.66 8.80
CA ARG A 104 -11.34 -8.96 8.93
C ARG A 104 -11.25 -7.78 7.97
N SER A 105 -11.58 -7.98 6.70
CA SER A 105 -11.59 -6.89 5.71
C SER A 105 -12.53 -5.73 6.09
N VAL A 106 -13.71 -6.03 6.62
CA VAL A 106 -14.65 -5.01 7.10
C VAL A 106 -14.12 -4.32 8.37
N GLN A 107 -13.49 -5.06 9.28
CA GLN A 107 -12.87 -4.49 10.47
C GLN A 107 -11.72 -3.55 10.12
N ASP A 108 -10.84 -3.95 9.20
CA ASP A 108 -9.74 -3.12 8.73
C ASP A 108 -10.26 -1.81 8.12
N ARG A 109 -11.33 -1.87 7.30
CA ARG A 109 -12.00 -0.67 6.76
C ARG A 109 -12.64 0.19 7.84
N LEU A 110 -13.18 -0.41 8.90
CA LEU A 110 -13.78 0.31 10.01
C LEU A 110 -12.71 1.01 10.86
N ASP A 111 -11.58 0.35 11.07
CA ASP A 111 -10.42 0.91 11.77
C ASP A 111 -9.82 2.09 10.99
N GLU A 112 -9.81 2.03 9.65
CA GLU A 112 -9.42 3.16 8.79
C GLU A 112 -10.36 4.38 8.92
N LEU A 113 -11.67 4.14 9.10
CA LEU A 113 -12.65 5.20 9.28
C LEU A 113 -12.61 5.81 10.70
N GLY A 114 -12.12 5.05 11.68
CA GLY A 114 -11.97 5.47 13.07
C GLY A 114 -13.29 5.69 13.81
N VAL A 115 -13.19 6.11 15.07
CA VAL A 115 -14.34 6.38 15.94
C VAL A 115 -15.04 7.67 15.51
N GLY A 116 -16.38 7.68 15.43
CA GLY A 116 -17.17 8.84 15.03
C GLY A 116 -16.77 10.12 15.77
N VAL A 117 -17.00 11.28 15.13
CA VAL A 117 -16.72 12.59 15.74
C VAL A 117 -17.57 12.71 17.01
N PRO A 118 -16.99 13.02 18.17
CA PRO A 118 -17.74 13.27 19.38
C PRO A 118 -18.78 14.39 19.18
N LEU A 119 -19.93 14.30 19.84
CA LEU A 119 -20.98 15.31 19.73
C LEU A 119 -20.64 16.57 20.55
N GLU A 120 -19.97 16.39 21.68
CA GLU A 120 -19.57 17.49 22.56
C GLU A 120 -18.41 18.31 21.97
N ASP A 121 -18.44 19.64 22.17
CA ASP A 121 -17.39 20.54 21.67
C ASP A 121 -16.03 20.27 22.32
N ALA A 122 -16.00 19.94 23.61
CA ALA A 122 -14.76 19.65 24.35
C ALA A 122 -14.02 18.43 23.79
N ASP A 123 -14.75 17.35 23.53
CA ASP A 123 -14.18 16.12 22.97
C ASP A 123 -13.73 16.31 21.52
N ARG A 124 -14.47 17.12 20.73
CA ARG A 124 -14.05 17.51 19.37
C ARG A 124 -12.73 18.27 19.38
N PHE A 125 -12.59 19.23 20.30
CA PHE A 125 -11.35 19.97 20.49
C PHE A 125 -10.19 19.03 20.87
N GLN A 126 -10.43 18.07 21.76
CA GLN A 126 -9.42 17.11 22.18
C GLN A 126 -8.93 16.21 21.04
N VAL A 127 -9.85 15.73 20.19
CA VAL A 127 -9.50 14.96 18.98
C VAL A 127 -8.67 15.81 18.03
N MET A 128 -9.10 17.05 17.77
CA MET A 128 -8.37 17.99 16.91
C MET A 128 -6.96 18.24 17.45
N TRP A 129 -6.83 18.52 18.75
CA TRP A 129 -5.56 18.77 19.43
C TRP A 129 -4.62 17.58 19.34
N THR A 130 -5.14 16.36 19.54
CA THR A 130 -4.36 15.13 19.44
C THR A 130 -3.84 14.93 18.02
N MET A 131 -4.67 15.18 17.00
CA MET A 131 -4.24 15.06 15.60
C MET A 131 -3.18 16.09 15.21
N VAL A 132 -3.30 17.35 15.66
CA VAL A 132 -2.28 18.38 15.43
C VAL A 132 -0.97 18.01 16.14
N THR A 133 -1.06 17.54 17.38
CA THR A 133 0.10 17.12 18.17
C THR A 133 0.82 15.94 17.49
N ASP A 134 0.06 14.93 17.05
CA ASP A 134 0.60 13.80 16.31
C ASP A 134 1.27 14.25 15.01
N TYR A 135 0.66 15.18 14.24
CA TYR A 135 1.29 15.74 13.04
C TYR A 135 2.63 16.42 13.35
N CYS A 136 2.68 17.27 14.37
CA CYS A 136 3.90 17.96 14.80
C CYS A 136 4.99 17.00 15.29
N GLU A 137 4.63 16.01 16.12
CA GLU A 137 5.55 14.96 16.59
C GLU A 137 6.11 14.15 15.44
N MET A 138 5.24 13.72 14.52
CA MET A 138 5.62 12.94 13.36
C MET A 138 6.58 13.75 12.46
N PHE A 139 6.28 15.02 12.18
CA PHE A 139 7.09 15.87 11.30
C PHE A 139 8.50 16.03 11.88
N LYS A 140 8.57 16.34 13.18
CA LYS A 140 9.82 16.42 13.95
C LYS A 140 10.60 15.10 13.96
N ASN A 141 9.94 13.97 14.19
CA ASN A 141 10.59 12.66 14.25
C ASN A 141 11.16 12.26 12.87
N THR A 142 10.45 12.58 11.79
CA THR A 142 10.86 12.26 10.42
C THR A 142 12.09 13.06 10.00
N ILE A 143 12.13 14.35 10.34
CA ILE A 143 13.32 15.20 10.09
C ILE A 143 14.51 14.73 10.95
N ARG A 144 14.28 14.35 12.21
CA ARG A 144 15.32 13.82 13.10
C ARG A 144 15.78 12.40 12.75
N GLY A 145 15.09 11.71 11.83
CA GLY A 145 15.37 10.31 11.51
C GLY A 145 15.07 9.32 12.66
N LYS A 146 14.20 9.70 13.60
CA LYS A 146 13.78 8.82 14.70
C LYS A 146 12.68 7.88 14.24
N TYR A 147 12.78 6.61 14.63
CA TYR A 147 11.74 5.63 14.38
C TYR A 147 10.48 5.97 15.19
N ASP A 148 9.36 6.17 14.51
CA ASP A 148 8.08 6.47 15.13
C ASP A 148 7.06 5.35 14.83
N ARG A 149 6.63 4.65 15.88
CA ARG A 149 5.62 3.57 15.78
C ARG A 149 4.26 4.11 15.34
N LYS A 150 3.90 5.36 15.68
CA LYS A 150 2.64 5.97 15.25
C LYS A 150 2.67 6.24 13.75
N LEU A 151 3.81 6.70 13.24
CA LEU A 151 4.04 6.97 11.82
C LEU A 151 3.88 5.71 10.96
N GLN A 152 4.32 4.56 11.46
CA GLN A 152 4.08 3.26 10.82
C GLN A 152 2.58 2.91 10.74
N ARG A 153 1.77 3.30 11.72
CA ARG A 153 0.31 3.06 11.72
C ARG A 153 -0.39 3.90 10.65
N TYR A 154 0.01 5.15 10.48
CA TYR A 154 -0.56 6.05 9.47
C TYR A 154 -0.04 5.74 8.05
N MET A 155 1.18 5.20 7.91
CA MET A 155 1.81 4.88 6.62
C MET A 155 1.73 3.40 6.22
N CYS A 156 1.02 2.55 6.98
CA CYS A 156 0.95 1.10 6.75
C CYS A 156 0.38 0.72 5.37
N ASN A 157 -0.39 1.60 4.76
CA ASN A 157 -1.01 1.42 3.44
C ASN A 157 -0.18 2.03 2.29
N VAL A 158 0.98 2.65 2.57
CA VAL A 158 1.88 3.14 1.52
C VAL A 158 2.83 2.01 1.13
N PRO A 159 2.89 1.58 -0.14
CA PRO A 159 3.75 0.48 -0.57
C PRO A 159 5.22 0.72 -0.21
N ARG A 160 5.86 -0.28 0.41
CA ARG A 160 7.26 -0.23 0.88
C ARG A 160 8.29 0.14 -0.19
N GLN A 161 7.96 -0.01 -1.47
CA GLN A 161 8.79 0.40 -2.60
C GLN A 161 9.00 1.91 -2.68
N GLU A 162 8.11 2.73 -2.10
CA GLU A 162 8.27 4.18 -1.94
C GLU A 162 8.69 4.57 -0.51
N SER A 163 9.42 3.68 0.17
CA SER A 163 10.26 4.08 1.29
C SER A 163 11.47 4.87 0.76
N SER A 164 11.21 5.90 -0.04
CA SER A 164 12.16 6.95 -0.36
C SER A 164 12.77 7.42 0.95
N LEU A 165 14.10 7.54 1.00
CA LEU A 165 14.90 7.95 2.15
C LEU A 165 14.10 8.80 3.16
N ALA A 166 14.10 8.38 4.43
CA ALA A 166 13.46 9.10 5.53
C ALA A 166 13.78 10.60 5.43
N GLY A 167 12.81 11.49 5.69
CA GLY A 167 12.91 12.93 5.39
C GLY A 167 14.29 13.56 5.66
N GLY A 168 14.86 13.33 6.84
CA GLY A 168 16.20 13.82 7.18
C GLY A 168 17.33 13.28 6.30
N ALA A 169 17.28 12.02 5.89
CA ALA A 169 18.23 11.43 4.94
C ALA A 169 18.07 12.00 3.52
N ARG A 170 16.84 12.36 3.10
CA ARG A 170 16.63 13.06 1.82
C ARG A 170 17.24 14.46 1.83
N VAL A 171 17.05 15.22 2.91
CA VAL A 171 17.67 16.55 3.09
C VAL A 171 19.19 16.44 3.09
N ARG A 172 19.74 15.45 3.80
CA ARG A 172 21.19 15.18 3.80
C ARG A 172 21.71 14.81 2.42
N GLY A 173 20.95 14.02 1.66
CA GLY A 173 21.28 13.69 0.27
C GLY A 173 21.43 14.96 -0.58
N ILE A 174 20.45 15.86 -0.54
CA ILE A 174 20.50 17.14 -1.28
C ILE A 174 21.74 17.97 -0.91
N MET A 175 22.08 18.05 0.38
CA MET A 175 23.26 18.78 0.83
C MET A 175 24.57 18.12 0.39
N ASN A 176 24.63 16.78 0.41
CA ASN A 176 25.80 16.04 -0.06
C ASN A 176 25.98 16.16 -1.58
N ASP A 177 24.89 16.10 -2.34
CA ASP A 177 24.89 16.24 -3.80
C ASP A 177 25.44 17.65 -4.18
N PHE A 178 25.00 18.69 -3.46
CA PHE A 178 25.57 20.03 -3.59
C PHE A 178 27.07 20.06 -3.29
N LEU A 179 27.54 19.38 -2.24
CA LEU A 179 28.96 19.37 -1.88
C LEU A 179 29.82 18.59 -2.90
N SER A 180 29.32 17.50 -3.47
CA SER A 180 30.09 16.71 -4.45
C SER A 180 30.43 17.51 -5.70
N ASP A 181 29.55 18.41 -6.14
CA ASP A 181 29.79 19.26 -7.31
C ASP A 181 31.04 20.15 -7.15
N PHE A 182 31.41 20.50 -5.91
CA PHE A 182 32.56 21.35 -5.61
C PHE A 182 33.78 20.61 -5.06
N MET A 183 33.61 19.43 -4.48
CA MET A 183 34.73 18.65 -3.92
C MET A 183 35.56 17.94 -5.01
N ASP A 184 34.93 17.50 -6.10
CA ASP A 184 35.58 16.73 -7.15
C ASP A 184 36.09 17.60 -8.33
N THR A 185 35.79 18.90 -8.31
CA THR A 185 36.10 19.82 -9.40
C THR A 185 37.33 20.67 -9.07
N SER A 186 38.41 20.52 -9.83
CA SER A 186 39.53 21.45 -9.77
C SER A 186 39.10 22.80 -10.37
N ILE A 187 38.93 23.80 -9.50
CA ILE A 187 38.43 25.14 -9.85
C ILE A 187 39.34 25.83 -10.88
N THR A 188 40.64 25.53 -10.85
CA THR A 188 41.67 26.09 -11.73
C THR A 188 41.88 25.31 -13.03
N ALA A 189 41.23 24.15 -13.22
CA ALA A 189 41.41 23.35 -14.44
C ALA A 189 40.92 24.05 -15.71
N GLU A 190 40.03 25.04 -15.59
CA GLU A 190 39.55 25.88 -16.69
C GLU A 190 40.46 27.09 -16.97
N MET A 191 41.47 27.35 -16.13
CA MET A 191 42.37 28.50 -16.27
C MET A 191 43.59 28.14 -17.12
N SER A 192 43.80 28.84 -18.22
CA SER A 192 45.01 28.69 -19.03
C SER A 192 46.12 29.66 -18.61
N ASP A 193 47.37 29.29 -18.86
CA ASP A 193 48.53 30.18 -18.64
C ASP A 193 48.39 31.49 -19.45
N GLU A 194 47.73 31.45 -20.62
CA GLU A 194 47.46 32.64 -21.43
C GLU A 194 46.47 33.61 -20.76
N ASP A 195 45.48 33.08 -20.02
CA ASP A 195 44.51 33.88 -19.29
C ASP A 195 45.14 34.53 -18.05
N ILE A 196 46.05 33.82 -17.38
CA ILE A 196 46.84 34.35 -16.25
C ILE A 196 47.76 35.46 -16.75
N ASP A 197 48.51 35.24 -17.84
CA ASP A 197 49.38 36.25 -18.45
C ASP A 197 48.60 37.48 -18.93
N ARG A 198 47.38 37.28 -19.43
CA ARG A 198 46.49 38.38 -19.80
C ARG A 198 46.05 39.16 -18.56
N ALA A 199 45.63 38.49 -17.49
CA ALA A 199 45.23 39.14 -16.26
C ALA A 199 46.38 39.96 -15.65
N ILE A 200 47.61 39.41 -15.60
CA ILE A 200 48.80 40.12 -15.11
C ILE A 200 49.01 41.40 -15.92
N ARG A 201 49.03 41.33 -17.26
CA ARG A 201 49.23 42.51 -18.12
C ARG A 201 48.12 43.56 -18.00
N VAL A 202 46.88 43.14 -17.78
CA VAL A 202 45.73 44.05 -17.63
C VAL A 202 45.75 44.75 -16.27
N HIS A 203 46.20 44.07 -15.22
CA HIS A 203 46.17 44.55 -13.84
C HIS A 203 47.55 44.92 -13.28
N GLU A 204 48.60 45.01 -14.11
CA GLU A 204 49.96 45.40 -13.71
C GLU A 204 50.00 46.85 -13.17
N GLY A 205 49.21 47.78 -13.75
CA GLY A 205 49.14 49.16 -13.28
C GLY A 205 50.51 49.85 -13.17
N ASP A 206 50.71 50.65 -12.12
CA ASP A 206 52.00 51.31 -11.81
C ASP A 206 52.96 50.41 -10.98
N SER A 207 52.68 49.10 -10.89
CA SER A 207 53.48 48.18 -10.07
C SER A 207 54.83 47.86 -10.70
N LEU A 208 55.78 47.43 -9.87
CA LEU A 208 57.13 47.10 -10.33
C LEU A 208 57.11 45.87 -11.24
N PRO A 209 57.80 45.89 -12.39
CA PRO A 209 57.90 44.73 -13.27
C PRO A 209 58.39 43.49 -12.52
N GLY A 210 57.63 42.40 -12.60
CA GLY A 210 57.94 41.13 -11.92
C GLY A 210 57.22 40.92 -10.58
N PHE A 211 56.41 41.87 -10.11
CA PHE A 211 55.54 41.70 -8.94
C PHE A 211 54.07 41.85 -9.34
N PRO A 212 53.31 40.75 -9.46
CA PRO A 212 51.88 40.81 -9.77
C PRO A 212 51.12 41.60 -8.72
N SER A 213 50.16 42.42 -9.15
CA SER A 213 49.28 43.15 -8.25
C SER A 213 48.32 42.18 -7.53
N PRO A 214 47.91 42.46 -6.27
CA PRO A 214 46.85 41.72 -5.59
C PRO A 214 45.54 41.70 -6.41
N ASP A 215 45.27 42.78 -7.16
CA ASP A 215 44.11 42.92 -8.05
C ASP A 215 44.09 41.84 -9.14
N THR A 216 45.25 41.34 -9.57
CA THR A 216 45.35 40.24 -10.53
C THR A 216 44.76 38.95 -9.94
N PHE A 217 45.07 38.65 -8.68
CA PHE A 217 44.54 37.47 -7.99
C PHE A 217 43.04 37.60 -7.75
N GLU A 218 42.58 38.79 -7.32
CA GLU A 218 41.16 39.06 -7.13
C GLU A 218 40.37 38.93 -8.44
N PHE A 219 40.89 39.46 -9.55
CA PHE A 219 40.26 39.34 -10.87
C PHE A 219 40.13 37.88 -11.33
N LEU A 220 41.12 37.04 -11.04
CA LEU A 220 41.10 35.62 -11.39
C LEU A 220 40.20 34.80 -10.45
N ALA A 221 40.16 35.09 -9.15
CA ALA A 221 39.44 34.29 -8.17
C ALA A 221 37.94 34.61 -8.08
N LEU A 222 37.55 35.90 -8.19
CA LEU A 222 36.16 36.35 -8.01
C LEU A 222 35.14 35.65 -8.94
N PRO A 223 35.39 35.49 -10.25
CA PRO A 223 34.44 34.81 -11.13
C PRO A 223 34.15 33.37 -10.70
N HIS A 224 35.16 32.66 -10.20
CA HIS A 224 35.01 31.29 -9.71
C HIS A 224 34.26 31.23 -8.39
N LEU A 225 34.51 32.17 -7.47
CA LEU A 225 33.76 32.27 -6.22
C LEU A 225 32.29 32.61 -6.47
N GLN A 226 31.98 33.46 -7.46
CA GLN A 226 30.60 33.80 -7.81
C GLN A 226 29.80 32.62 -8.37
N LYS A 227 30.46 31.60 -8.96
CA LYS A 227 29.78 30.38 -9.44
C LYS A 227 29.06 29.63 -8.31
N ILE A 228 29.47 29.78 -7.05
CA ILE A 228 28.82 29.09 -5.90
C ILE A 228 27.47 29.71 -5.52
N ALA A 229 27.20 30.95 -5.93
CA ALA A 229 26.02 31.71 -5.50
C ALA A 229 24.71 31.02 -5.93
N ILE A 230 24.60 30.65 -7.22
CA ILE A 230 23.39 30.04 -7.78
C ILE A 230 23.14 28.65 -7.16
N PRO A 231 24.11 27.70 -7.16
CA PRO A 231 23.89 26.37 -6.59
C PRO A 231 23.56 26.39 -5.10
N SER A 232 24.09 27.36 -4.33
CA SER A 232 23.76 27.52 -2.91
C SER A 232 22.29 27.88 -2.70
N VAL A 233 21.75 28.80 -3.52
CA VAL A 233 20.33 29.18 -3.46
C VAL A 233 19.43 28.03 -3.97
N GLU A 234 19.85 27.31 -5.01
CA GLU A 234 19.14 26.12 -5.51
C GLU A 234 19.09 25.01 -4.46
N CYS A 235 20.16 24.79 -3.69
CA CYS A 235 20.19 23.85 -2.58
C CYS A 235 19.12 24.19 -1.53
N VAL A 236 19.02 25.47 -1.12
CA VAL A 236 17.96 25.94 -0.21
C VAL A 236 16.57 25.68 -0.80
N HIS A 237 16.38 25.93 -2.09
CA HIS A 237 15.09 25.67 -2.75
C HIS A 237 14.73 24.18 -2.76
N ASN A 238 15.69 23.32 -3.09
CA ASN A 238 15.50 21.87 -3.14
C ASN A 238 15.18 21.29 -1.76
N VAL A 239 15.84 21.79 -0.70
CA VAL A 239 15.52 21.41 0.69
C VAL A 239 14.10 21.83 1.07
N ALA A 240 13.70 23.07 0.75
CA ALA A 240 12.34 23.54 1.03
C ALA A 240 11.28 22.71 0.30
N ALA A 241 11.49 22.40 -0.98
CA ALA A 241 10.59 21.55 -1.76
C ALA A 241 10.49 20.12 -1.20
N ALA A 242 11.59 19.56 -0.70
CA ALA A 242 11.59 18.25 -0.05
C ALA A 242 10.79 18.27 1.27
N LEU A 243 10.89 19.35 2.05
CA LEU A 243 10.10 19.54 3.28
C LEU A 243 8.62 19.73 2.99
N ASP A 244 8.26 20.45 1.93
CA ASP A 244 6.86 20.63 1.50
C ASP A 244 6.22 19.30 1.09
N LEU A 245 6.91 18.50 0.27
CA LEU A 245 6.41 17.17 -0.13
C LEU A 245 6.22 16.26 1.08
N LEU A 246 7.12 16.35 2.06
CA LEU A 246 7.02 15.62 3.31
C LEU A 246 5.81 16.10 4.14
N ALA A 247 5.60 17.40 4.27
CA ALA A 247 4.43 17.97 4.94
C ALA A 247 3.12 17.49 4.30
N GLN A 248 3.03 17.49 2.96
CA GLN A 248 1.86 16.99 2.22
C GLN A 248 1.57 15.52 2.53
N ARG A 249 2.56 14.64 2.40
CA ARG A 249 2.40 13.20 2.67
C ARG A 249 1.90 12.96 4.10
N MET A 250 2.44 13.70 5.06
CA MET A 250 2.11 13.54 6.47
C MET A 250 0.73 14.11 6.81
N ALA A 251 0.37 15.28 6.27
CA ALA A 251 -0.94 15.87 6.45
C ALA A 251 -2.04 14.96 5.89
N HIS A 252 -1.85 14.38 4.70
CA HIS A 252 -2.81 13.43 4.13
C HIS A 252 -2.92 12.12 4.93
N ALA A 253 -1.84 11.67 5.56
CA ALA A 253 -1.84 10.46 6.39
C ALA A 253 -2.53 10.68 7.75
N VAL A 254 -2.22 11.79 8.44
CA VAL A 254 -2.76 12.10 9.78
C VAL A 254 -4.21 12.58 9.69
N PHE A 255 -4.51 13.48 8.75
CA PHE A 255 -5.82 14.11 8.61
C PHE A 255 -6.70 13.46 7.53
N ARG A 256 -6.45 12.18 7.17
CA ARG A 256 -7.23 11.43 6.16
C ARG A 256 -8.75 11.53 6.38
N ARG A 257 -9.18 11.59 7.64
CA ARG A 257 -10.59 11.68 8.07
C ARG A 257 -11.19 13.09 7.95
N PHE A 258 -10.35 14.12 7.96
CA PHE A 258 -10.75 15.53 7.98
C PHE A 258 -9.99 16.34 6.91
N PRO A 259 -10.38 16.24 5.62
CA PRO A 259 -9.65 16.87 4.52
C PRO A 259 -9.49 18.39 4.65
N LYS A 260 -10.54 19.09 5.11
CA LYS A 260 -10.50 20.55 5.35
C LYS A 260 -9.48 20.93 6.44
N MET A 261 -9.31 20.08 7.44
CA MET A 261 -8.30 20.30 8.47
C MET A 261 -6.90 20.06 7.92
N ALA A 262 -6.74 19.05 7.06
CA ALA A 262 -5.49 18.80 6.33
C ALA A 262 -5.07 20.04 5.52
N GLU A 263 -5.99 20.62 4.75
CA GLU A 263 -5.76 21.84 3.96
C GLU A 263 -5.34 23.03 4.83
N ALA A 264 -6.03 23.26 5.95
CA ALA A 264 -5.71 24.34 6.87
C ALA A 264 -4.32 24.17 7.51
N CYS A 265 -4.01 22.97 8.02
CA CYS A 265 -2.70 22.66 8.62
C CYS A 265 -1.57 22.71 7.58
N LEU A 266 -1.82 22.22 6.37
CA LEU A 266 -0.86 22.25 5.28
C LEU A 266 -0.56 23.69 4.86
N GLY A 267 -1.59 24.52 4.68
CA GLY A 267 -1.41 25.94 4.34
C GLY A 267 -0.58 26.69 5.39
N MET A 268 -0.82 26.43 6.69
CA MET A 268 0.02 27.01 7.76
C MET A 268 1.47 26.52 7.68
N THR A 269 1.67 25.22 7.42
CA THR A 269 3.02 24.64 7.32
C THR A 269 3.78 25.20 6.12
N GLN A 270 3.13 25.31 4.96
CA GLN A 270 3.72 25.86 3.72
C GLN A 270 4.09 27.34 3.88
N ASN A 271 3.25 28.13 4.56
CA ASN A 271 3.58 29.53 4.86
C ASN A 271 4.84 29.64 5.74
N ILE A 272 4.98 28.77 6.73
CA ILE A 272 6.17 28.72 7.59
C ILE A 272 7.40 28.31 6.75
N ILE A 273 7.31 27.25 5.96
CA ILE A 273 8.41 26.79 5.10
C ILE A 273 8.85 27.89 4.14
N GLN A 274 7.90 28.60 3.52
CA GLN A 274 8.20 29.68 2.59
C GLN A 274 8.88 30.88 3.29
N SER A 275 8.38 31.29 4.46
CA SER A 275 9.01 32.35 5.26
C SER A 275 10.44 32.01 5.67
N GLU A 276 10.67 30.78 6.16
CA GLU A 276 11.99 30.31 6.59
C GLU A 276 12.94 30.11 5.41
N LYS A 277 12.43 29.69 4.24
CA LYS A 277 13.19 29.60 2.99
C LYS A 277 13.72 30.98 2.58
N ASP A 278 12.87 32.00 2.59
CA ASP A 278 13.24 33.35 2.17
C ASP A 278 14.25 33.97 3.16
N ALA A 279 14.08 33.74 4.47
CA ALA A 279 15.05 34.14 5.49
C ALA A 279 16.41 33.44 5.31
N THR A 280 16.40 32.12 5.08
CA THR A 280 17.63 31.32 4.86
C THR A 280 18.33 31.74 3.59
N ARG A 281 17.59 32.00 2.51
CA ARG A 281 18.13 32.51 1.25
C ARG A 281 18.89 33.82 1.47
N CYS A 282 18.31 34.77 2.20
CA CYS A 282 18.97 36.04 2.51
C CYS A 282 20.29 35.83 3.26
N ILE A 283 20.32 34.93 4.24
CA ILE A 283 21.54 34.59 5.00
C ILE A 283 22.60 33.98 4.08
N VAL A 284 22.21 33.05 3.20
CA VAL A 284 23.13 32.40 2.25
C VAL A 284 23.69 33.41 1.25
N GLU A 285 22.84 34.26 0.67
CA GLU A 285 23.27 35.32 -0.24
C GLU A 285 24.22 36.31 0.45
N GLN A 286 23.95 36.68 1.70
CA GLN A 286 24.85 37.51 2.51
C GLN A 286 26.19 36.83 2.80
N GLN A 287 26.19 35.53 3.11
CA GLN A 287 27.44 34.80 3.32
C GLN A 287 28.28 34.74 2.06
N VAL A 288 27.66 34.43 0.91
CA VAL A 288 28.34 34.46 -0.39
C VAL A 288 28.88 35.86 -0.67
N ALA A 289 28.09 36.91 -0.42
CA ALA A 289 28.53 38.29 -0.60
C ALA A 289 29.74 38.65 0.29
N CYS A 290 29.78 38.18 1.55
CA CYS A 290 30.91 38.36 2.44
C CYS A 290 32.18 37.70 1.89
N TYR A 291 32.08 36.46 1.39
CA TYR A 291 33.24 35.74 0.82
C TYR A 291 33.69 36.33 -0.53
N THR A 292 32.78 36.89 -1.32
CA THR A 292 33.14 37.58 -2.58
C THR A 292 33.57 39.03 -2.39
N GLY A 293 33.24 39.65 -1.24
CA GLY A 293 33.47 41.08 -1.02
C GLY A 293 34.86 41.41 -0.48
N TYR A 294 35.55 40.43 0.11
CA TYR A 294 36.89 40.62 0.64
C TYR A 294 37.67 39.30 0.69
N LEU A 295 38.80 39.24 -0.01
CA LEU A 295 39.73 38.11 0.03
C LEU A 295 40.72 38.30 1.19
N PHE A 296 40.60 37.47 2.21
CA PHE A 296 41.50 37.50 3.37
C PHE A 296 42.72 36.60 3.16
N THR A 297 43.87 37.21 2.89
CA THR A 297 45.14 36.50 2.61
C THR A 297 45.97 36.20 3.86
N ASN A 298 45.49 36.53 5.06
CA ASN A 298 46.18 36.25 6.34
C ASN A 298 45.65 34.97 7.00
N ASP A 299 44.99 34.10 6.24
CA ASP A 299 44.52 32.82 6.73
C ASP A 299 45.73 31.89 7.00
N PRO A 300 45.81 31.25 8.18
CA PRO A 300 46.92 30.36 8.51
C PRO A 300 47.10 29.21 7.51
N MET A 301 46.01 28.67 6.94
CA MET A 301 46.06 27.61 5.94
C MET A 301 46.59 28.15 4.62
N TYR A 302 46.12 29.33 4.18
CA TYR A 302 46.62 30.00 2.97
C TYR A 302 48.12 30.35 3.05
N LEU A 303 48.63 30.63 4.25
CA LEU A 303 50.05 30.96 4.46
C LEU A 303 50.96 29.74 4.61
N THR A 304 50.40 28.54 4.83
CA THR A 304 51.19 27.33 5.11
C THR A 304 51.11 26.26 4.02
N GLU A 305 50.08 26.26 3.20
CA GLU A 305 49.93 25.41 2.01
C GLU A 305 50.29 26.17 0.73
#